data_AF-A0A7Y3PWM3-F1
#
_entry.id   AF-A0A7Y3PWM3-F1
#
_cell.length_a   1.000
_cell.length_b   1.000
_cell.length_c   1.000
_cell.angle_alpha   90.00
_cell.angle_beta   90.00
_cell.angle_gamma   90.00
#
_symmetry.space_group_name_H-M   'P 1'
#
loop_
_entity.id
_entity.type
_entity.pdbx_description
1 polymer ?
#
loop_
_entity_poly.entity_id
_entity_poly.type
_entity_poly.pdbx_seq_one_letter_code
_entity_poly.pdbx_strand_id
1 'polypeptide(L)'
;MQRTYKTVSYGIRQSRCMSDDAPIRFDTKIAVLLREDLEPWQRLNVTAFLVSGLGTTVPEVVGEPYEDADGVVYLPMFRQPVMVFEATKEALTSAHARAVSRGLPCSVFTGDLFATGNDRDNRAAVRGVGTGELDVVG
;
A
#
# COMPACT_ATOMS: atom_id res chain seq x y z
N MET A 1 -12.13 -17.26 9.16
CA MET A 1 -13.00 -16.11 9.52
C MET A 1 -12.11 -14.95 9.94
N GLN A 2 -11.86 -13.99 9.05
CA GLN A 2 -11.06 -12.80 9.36
C GLN A 2 -11.93 -11.76 10.09
N ARG A 3 -11.58 -11.43 11.33
CA ARG A 3 -12.11 -10.26 12.03
C ARG A 3 -11.34 -9.04 11.53
N THR A 4 -12.00 -8.17 10.77
CA THR A 4 -11.44 -6.87 10.36
C THR A 4 -11.27 -5.96 11.58
N TYR A 5 -10.17 -5.21 11.59
CA TYR A 5 -9.85 -4.17 12.57
C TYR A 5 -11.00 -3.14 12.63
N LYS A 6 -11.47 -2.87 13.86
CA LYS A 6 -12.66 -2.08 14.25
C LYS A 6 -14.00 -2.84 14.19
N THR A 7 -14.26 -3.69 15.19
CA THR A 7 -15.63 -4.08 15.55
C THR A 7 -15.96 -3.46 16.91
N VAL A 8 -16.87 -2.48 16.93
CA VAL A 8 -17.44 -1.95 18.18
C VAL A 8 -18.70 -2.79 18.48
N SER A 9 -18.76 -3.38 19.67
CA SER A 9 -19.93 -4.14 20.15
C SER A 9 -21.05 -3.16 20.52
N TYR A 10 -22.18 -3.19 19.80
CA TYR A 10 -23.30 -2.30 20.09
C TYR A 10 -24.21 -2.90 21.17
N GLY A 11 -24.28 -2.24 22.32
CA GLY A 11 -25.19 -2.55 23.41
C GLY A 11 -25.98 -1.31 23.82
N ILE A 12 -27.30 -1.42 23.65
CA ILE A 12 -28.39 -0.63 24.26
C ILE A 12 -28.88 0.62 23.48
N ARG A 13 -30.20 0.61 23.30
CA ARG A 13 -31.11 1.48 22.52
C ARG A 13 -31.07 2.96 22.91
N GLN A 14 -30.93 3.86 21.92
CA GLN A 14 -31.52 5.20 21.92
C GLN A 14 -31.94 5.64 20.50
N SER A 15 -32.93 6.55 20.44
CA SER A 15 -33.71 7.01 19.28
C SER A 15 -32.94 7.21 17.98
N ARG A 16 -33.53 6.68 16.90
CA ARG A 16 -33.02 6.69 15.53
C ARG A 16 -33.20 8.07 14.87
N CYS A 17 -32.20 8.94 15.02
CA CYS A 17 -31.85 9.84 13.92
C CYS A 17 -31.30 8.96 12.79
N MET A 18 -31.56 9.27 11.51
CA MET A 18 -31.00 8.48 10.41
C MET A 18 -29.48 8.67 10.39
N SER A 19 -28.77 7.79 11.08
CA SER A 19 -27.32 7.75 11.11
C SER A 19 -26.78 7.54 9.69
N ASP A 20 -25.78 8.32 9.29
CA ASP A 20 -24.84 8.11 8.17
C ASP A 20 -24.01 6.80 8.33
N ASP A 21 -24.56 5.78 8.96
CA ASP A 21 -23.87 4.56 9.41
C ASP A 21 -23.75 3.50 8.30
N ALA A 22 -23.90 3.92 7.04
CA ALA A 22 -23.60 3.04 5.93
C ALA A 22 -22.09 2.74 5.96
N PRO A 23 -21.67 1.45 5.99
CA PRO A 23 -20.25 1.13 6.03
C PRO A 23 -19.57 1.72 4.81
N ILE A 24 -18.51 2.50 5.04
CA ILE A 24 -17.69 3.07 3.96
C ILE A 24 -17.17 1.90 3.12
N ARG A 25 -17.58 1.85 1.85
CA ARG A 25 -17.14 0.86 0.88
C ARG A 25 -16.30 1.54 -0.18
N PHE A 26 -15.19 0.89 -0.53
CA PHE A 26 -14.33 1.28 -1.63
C PHE A 26 -14.44 0.23 -2.72
N ASP A 27 -14.50 0.68 -3.97
CA ASP A 27 -14.53 -0.22 -5.13
C ASP A 27 -13.15 -0.86 -5.39
N THR A 28 -12.09 -0.21 -4.92
CA THR A 28 -10.70 -0.66 -5.04
C THR A 28 -10.07 -0.94 -3.68
N LYS A 29 -8.88 -1.54 -3.69
CA LYS A 29 -8.07 -1.80 -2.50
C LYS A 29 -6.61 -1.46 -2.82
N ILE A 30 -5.89 -0.92 -1.83
CA ILE A 30 -4.44 -0.83 -1.88
C ILE A 30 -3.87 -2.09 -1.25
N ALA A 31 -2.97 -2.77 -1.96
CA ALA A 31 -2.25 -3.92 -1.46
C ALA A 31 -0.74 -3.70 -1.58
N VAL A 32 -0.01 -4.07 -0.53
CA VAL A 32 1.45 -4.12 -0.48
C VAL A 32 1.83 -5.57 -0.18
N LEU A 33 2.72 -6.15 -0.98
CA LEU A 33 3.22 -7.50 -0.79
C LEU A 33 4.73 -7.41 -0.62
N LEU A 34 5.28 -7.96 0.46
CA LEU A 34 6.70 -7.89 0.78
C LEU A 34 7.31 -9.29 0.79
N ARG A 35 8.58 -9.41 0.42
CA ARG A 35 9.31 -10.66 0.54
C ARG A 35 9.56 -10.98 2.02
N GLU A 36 9.30 -12.24 2.40
CA GLU A 36 9.31 -12.68 3.80
C GLU A 36 10.69 -12.69 4.46
N ASP A 37 11.77 -12.68 3.67
CA ASP A 37 13.17 -12.69 4.15
C ASP A 37 13.72 -11.28 4.47
N LEU A 38 12.93 -10.22 4.26
CA LEU A 38 13.34 -8.85 4.57
C LEU A 38 13.40 -8.62 6.09
N GLU A 39 14.43 -7.90 6.52
CA GLU A 39 14.54 -7.37 7.88
C GLU A 39 13.40 -6.39 8.19
N PRO A 40 12.98 -6.22 9.47
CA PRO A 40 11.88 -5.34 9.82
C PRO A 40 12.03 -3.91 9.29
N TRP A 41 13.24 -3.34 9.34
CA TRP A 41 13.50 -1.99 8.84
C TRP A 41 13.40 -1.92 7.30
N GLN A 42 13.81 -2.97 6.59
CA GLN A 42 13.69 -3.06 5.13
C GLN A 42 12.21 -3.09 4.74
N ARG A 43 11.39 -3.88 5.44
CA ARG A 43 9.93 -3.94 5.21
C ARG A 43 9.28 -2.57 5.34
N LEU A 44 9.64 -1.81 6.38
CA LEU A 44 9.13 -0.45 6.59
C LEU A 44 9.56 0.50 5.47
N ASN A 45 10.84 0.45 5.07
CA ASN A 45 11.38 1.28 4.01
C ASN A 45 10.73 0.97 2.65
N VAL A 46 10.70 -0.31 2.26
CA VAL A 46 10.08 -0.78 1.01
C VAL A 46 8.61 -0.39 0.98
N THR A 47 7.86 -0.59 2.06
CA THR A 47 6.45 -0.18 2.13
C THR A 47 6.28 1.31 1.88
N ALA A 48 7.10 2.17 2.49
CA ALA A 48 7.03 3.62 2.31
C ALA A 48 7.28 4.03 0.85
N PHE A 49 8.27 3.41 0.19
CA PHE A 49 8.54 3.66 -1.23
C PHE A 49 7.41 3.17 -2.14
N LEU A 50 6.92 1.94 -1.94
CA LEU A 50 5.89 1.34 -2.80
C LEU A 50 4.61 2.16 -2.85
N VAL A 51 4.19 2.72 -1.72
CA VAL A 51 2.94 3.49 -1.66
C VAL A 51 3.10 4.95 -2.11
N SER A 52 4.34 5.48 -2.17
CA SER A 52 4.60 6.90 -2.43
C SER A 52 4.06 7.40 -3.77
N GLY A 53 4.04 6.55 -4.81
CA GLY A 53 3.56 6.90 -6.15
C GLY A 53 2.04 6.79 -6.35
N LEU A 54 1.31 6.19 -5.40
CA LEU A 54 -0.13 5.93 -5.57
C LEU A 54 -0.95 7.23 -5.57
N GLY A 55 -0.66 8.14 -4.64
CA GLY A 55 -1.46 9.36 -4.51
C GLY A 55 -1.34 10.32 -5.70
N THR A 56 -0.23 10.29 -6.43
CA THR A 56 -0.05 11.10 -7.65
C THR A 56 -0.62 10.43 -8.89
N THR A 57 -0.60 9.09 -8.95
CA THR A 57 -1.08 8.31 -10.10
C THR A 57 -2.58 8.04 -10.04
N VAL A 58 -3.12 7.88 -8.83
CA VAL A 58 -4.52 7.51 -8.55
C VAL A 58 -5.07 8.47 -7.49
N PRO A 59 -5.29 9.76 -7.80
CA PRO A 59 -5.57 10.78 -6.79
C PRO A 59 -6.78 10.47 -5.90
N GLU A 60 -7.75 9.69 -6.37
CA GLU A 60 -8.94 9.29 -5.62
C GLU A 60 -8.65 8.42 -4.38
N VAL A 61 -7.42 7.91 -4.23
CA VAL A 61 -7.02 7.15 -3.02
C VAL A 61 -6.59 8.06 -1.87
N VAL A 62 -6.29 9.34 -2.14
CA VAL A 62 -5.88 10.32 -1.15
C VAL A 62 -7.12 11.01 -0.58
N GLY A 63 -7.16 11.18 0.75
CA GLY A 63 -8.22 11.91 1.44
C GLY A 63 -7.96 13.41 1.53
N GLU A 64 -8.63 14.04 2.49
CA GLU A 64 -8.43 15.45 2.83
C GLU A 64 -7.30 15.64 3.85
N PRO A 65 -6.71 16.85 3.95
CA PRO A 65 -5.80 17.20 5.02
C PRO A 65 -6.40 16.90 6.40
N TYR A 66 -5.56 16.43 7.31
CA TYR A 66 -5.96 16.20 8.70
C TYR A 66 -5.80 17.51 9.46
N GLU A 67 -6.70 17.80 10.38
CA GLU A 67 -6.62 18.98 11.25
C GLU A 67 -6.78 18.50 12.69
N ASP A 68 -5.89 18.92 13.58
CA ASP A 68 -6.04 18.64 15.01
C ASP A 68 -7.02 19.62 15.67
N ALA A 69 -7.27 19.42 16.96
CA ALA A 69 -8.19 20.26 17.72
C ALA A 69 -7.73 21.73 17.88
N ASP A 70 -6.45 22.02 17.62
CA ASP A 70 -5.85 23.35 17.73
C ASP A 70 -5.78 24.06 16.35
N GLY A 71 -6.27 23.41 15.29
CA GLY A 71 -6.27 23.94 13.93
C GLY A 71 -4.94 23.74 13.18
N VAL A 72 -4.04 22.88 13.67
CA VAL A 72 -2.81 22.53 12.95
C VAL A 72 -3.17 21.56 11.83
N VAL A 73 -2.85 21.95 10.60
CA VAL A 73 -3.10 21.15 9.39
C VAL A 73 -1.90 20.23 9.09
N TYR A 74 -2.20 18.96 8.84
CA TYR A 74 -1.27 17.92 8.42
C TYR A 74 -1.58 17.43 7.01
N LEU A 75 -0.62 16.72 6.41
CA LEU A 75 -0.78 16.16 5.07
C LEU A 75 -1.96 15.16 5.00
N PRO A 76 -2.66 15.10 3.85
CA PRO A 76 -3.64 14.06 3.62
C PRO A 76 -2.98 12.68 3.57
N MET A 77 -3.73 11.65 3.97
CA MET A 77 -3.32 10.24 3.92
C MET A 77 -4.29 9.43 3.05
N PHE A 78 -3.99 8.15 2.84
CA PHE A 78 -4.92 7.27 2.12
C PHE A 78 -6.28 7.21 2.82
N ARG A 79 -7.34 7.45 2.05
CA ARG A 79 -8.71 7.37 2.56
C ARG A 79 -9.24 5.95 2.66
N GLN A 80 -8.53 4.98 2.06
CA GLN A 80 -8.85 3.55 2.14
C GLN A 80 -7.74 2.75 2.81
N PRO A 81 -8.04 1.62 3.48
CA PRO A 81 -7.02 0.80 4.13
C PRO A 81 -5.98 0.26 3.16
N VAL A 82 -4.71 0.23 3.61
CA VAL A 82 -3.62 -0.47 2.94
C VAL A 82 -3.53 -1.89 3.51
N MET A 83 -3.69 -2.90 2.66
CA MET A 83 -3.52 -4.30 3.04
C MET A 83 -2.07 -4.71 2.83
N VAL A 84 -1.34 -4.99 3.91
CA VAL A 84 0.07 -5.40 3.85
C VAL A 84 0.18 -6.91 4.06
N PHE A 85 0.91 -7.58 3.19
CA PHE A 85 1.10 -9.02 3.19
C PHE A 85 2.59 -9.35 3.07
N GLU A 86 2.97 -10.54 3.53
CA GLU A 86 4.27 -11.15 3.25
C GLU A 86 4.11 -12.39 2.37
N ALA A 87 5.13 -12.70 1.58
CA ALA A 87 5.15 -13.87 0.70
C ALA A 87 6.59 -14.34 0.40
N THR A 88 6.69 -15.60 -0.02
CA THR A 88 7.93 -16.14 -0.60
C THR A 88 8.29 -15.40 -1.91
N LYS A 89 9.55 -15.53 -2.33
CA LYS A 89 10.03 -14.98 -3.61
C LYS A 89 9.18 -15.43 -4.80
N GLU A 90 8.83 -16.71 -4.87
CA GLU A 90 8.07 -17.31 -5.97
C GLU A 90 6.63 -16.78 -6.02
N ALA A 91 6.00 -16.63 -4.85
CA ALA A 91 4.67 -16.09 -4.73
C ALA A 91 4.64 -14.60 -5.10
N LEU A 92 5.65 -13.82 -4.69
CA LEU A 92 5.82 -12.41 -5.06
C LEU A 92 6.04 -12.24 -6.56
N THR A 93 6.92 -13.01 -7.19
CA THR A 93 7.12 -13.02 -8.65
C THR A 93 5.83 -13.35 -9.39
N SER A 94 5.08 -14.35 -8.91
CA SER A 94 3.78 -14.72 -9.49
C SER A 94 2.74 -13.62 -9.35
N ALA A 95 2.71 -12.93 -8.21
CA ALA A 95 1.81 -11.80 -7.97
C ALA A 95 2.15 -10.61 -8.87
N HIS A 96 3.43 -10.27 -8.98
CA HIS A 96 3.94 -9.23 -9.89
C HIS A 96 3.57 -9.53 -11.35
N ALA A 97 3.81 -10.76 -11.84
CA ALA A 97 3.44 -11.15 -13.19
C ALA A 97 1.92 -11.02 -13.46
N ARG A 98 1.09 -11.35 -12.47
CA ARG A 98 -0.38 -11.16 -12.54
C ARG A 98 -0.78 -9.68 -12.54
N ALA A 99 -0.12 -8.84 -11.75
CA ALA A 99 -0.39 -7.41 -11.73
C ALA A 99 -0.07 -6.76 -13.08
N VAL A 100 1.12 -7.06 -13.63
CA VAL A 100 1.58 -6.55 -14.93
C VAL A 100 0.67 -7.04 -16.07
N SER A 101 0.37 -8.34 -16.13
CA SER A 101 -0.50 -8.91 -17.19
C SER A 101 -1.92 -8.35 -17.17
N ARG A 102 -2.40 -7.86 -16.01
CA ARG A 102 -3.71 -7.21 -15.88
C ARG A 102 -3.66 -5.69 -16.08
N GLY A 103 -2.47 -5.12 -16.32
CA GLY A 103 -2.28 -3.68 -16.47
C GLY A 103 -2.61 -2.90 -15.19
N LEU A 104 -2.46 -3.51 -14.01
CA LEU A 104 -2.68 -2.80 -12.76
C LEU A 104 -1.55 -1.78 -12.54
N PRO A 105 -1.87 -0.53 -12.13
CA PRO A 105 -0.85 0.40 -11.64
C PRO A 105 -0.14 -0.24 -10.44
N CYS A 106 1.16 -0.48 -10.57
CA CYS A 106 1.97 -1.03 -9.48
C CYS A 106 3.33 -0.34 -9.41
N SER A 107 3.74 0.02 -8.20
CA SER A 107 5.13 0.28 -7.87
C SER A 107 5.88 -1.06 -7.76
N VAL A 108 7.20 -1.03 -7.91
CA VAL A 108 8.06 -2.20 -7.72
C VAL A 108 9.31 -1.80 -6.96
N PHE A 109 9.78 -2.66 -6.06
CA PHE A 109 11.05 -2.55 -5.39
C PHE A 109 11.84 -3.84 -5.63
N THR A 110 13.04 -3.73 -6.21
CA THR A 110 13.95 -4.87 -6.38
C THR A 110 15.09 -4.85 -5.37
N GLY A 111 15.70 -6.00 -5.10
CA GLY A 111 16.80 -6.13 -4.15
C GLY A 111 17.97 -5.17 -4.45
N ASP A 112 18.24 -4.90 -5.72
CA ASP A 112 19.32 -4.00 -6.15
C ASP A 112 19.18 -2.57 -5.61
N LEU A 113 17.96 -2.12 -5.33
CA LEU A 113 17.69 -0.75 -4.84
C LEU A 113 18.23 -0.53 -3.42
N PHE A 114 18.52 -1.59 -2.67
CA PHE A 114 19.19 -1.45 -1.38
C PHE A 114 20.66 -1.02 -1.51
N ALA A 115 21.27 -1.24 -2.68
CA ALA A 115 22.68 -0.92 -2.94
C ALA A 115 22.88 0.46 -3.60
N THR A 116 21.79 1.15 -3.94
CA THR A 116 21.80 2.46 -4.62
C THR A 116 21.45 3.59 -3.64
N GLY A 117 21.85 4.82 -3.99
CA GLY A 117 21.68 5.99 -3.11
C GLY A 117 20.74 7.08 -3.64
N ASN A 118 20.17 6.94 -4.85
CA ASN A 118 19.32 7.96 -5.47
C ASN A 118 18.39 7.38 -6.54
N ASP A 119 17.30 8.09 -6.82
CA ASP A 119 16.27 7.70 -7.80
C ASP A 119 16.82 7.35 -9.19
N ARG A 120 17.77 8.13 -9.70
CA ARG A 120 18.31 7.90 -11.04
C ARG A 120 18.98 6.52 -11.12
N ASP A 121 19.78 6.18 -10.11
CA ASP A 121 20.48 4.91 -10.06
C ASP A 121 19.52 3.76 -9.76
N ASN A 122 18.49 3.97 -8.92
CA ASN A 122 17.40 3.02 -8.70
C ASN A 122 16.71 2.67 -10.02
N ARG A 123 16.30 3.67 -10.80
CA ARG A 123 15.64 3.46 -12.10
C ARG A 123 16.55 2.81 -13.13
N ALA A 124 17.84 3.13 -13.11
CA ALA A 124 18.82 2.48 -13.97
C ALA A 124 18.99 1.00 -13.64
N ALA A 125 19.03 0.64 -12.35
CA ALA A 125 19.11 -0.74 -11.90
C ALA A 125 17.91 -1.57 -12.38
N VAL A 126 16.67 -1.08 -12.16
CA VAL A 126 15.47 -1.76 -12.64
C VAL A 126 15.45 -1.87 -14.16
N ARG A 127 15.81 -0.80 -14.89
CA ARG A 127 15.83 -0.78 -16.35
C ARG A 127 16.82 -1.78 -16.96
N GLY A 128 17.86 -2.13 -16.23
CA GLY A 128 18.90 -3.05 -16.68
C GLY A 128 18.49 -4.53 -16.70
N VAL A 129 17.32 -4.88 -16.12
CA VAL A 129 16.92 -6.27 -15.88
C VAL A 129 15.57 -6.56 -16.57
N GLY A 130 15.47 -7.72 -17.23
CA GLY A 130 14.22 -8.14 -17.86
C GLY A 130 13.13 -8.42 -16.82
N THR A 131 11.85 -8.18 -17.15
CA THR A 131 10.73 -8.32 -16.19
C THR A 131 10.68 -9.69 -15.49
N GLY A 132 11.03 -10.77 -16.19
CA GLY A 132 11.06 -12.14 -15.63
C GLY A 132 12.28 -12.45 -14.76
N GLU A 133 13.27 -11.55 -14.73
CA GLU A 133 14.55 -11.71 -14.03
C GLU A 133 14.68 -10.75 -12.83
N LEU A 134 13.69 -9.87 -12.62
CA LEU A 134 13.69 -8.93 -11.49
C LEU A 134 13.73 -9.69 -10.15
N ASP A 135 14.67 -9.32 -9.27
CA ASP A 135 14.67 -9.76 -7.88
C ASP A 135 13.67 -8.93 -7.07
N VAL A 136 12.38 -9.15 -7.28
CA VAL A 136 11.31 -8.40 -6.60
C VAL A 136 11.36 -8.69 -5.10
N VAL A 137 11.37 -7.61 -4.31
CA VAL A 137 11.27 -7.66 -2.84
C VAL A 137 9.99 -7.00 -2.31
N GLY A 138 9.31 -6.22 -3.15
CA GLY A 138 7.94 -5.76 -2.93
C GLY A 138 7.35 -5.00 -4.10
#